data_AF-A0A2G9Y155-F1
#
_entry.id   AF-A0A2G9Y155-F1
#
_cell.length_a   1.000
_cell.length_b   1.000
_cell.length_c   1.000
_cell.angle_alpha   90.00
_cell.angle_beta   90.00
_cell.angle_gamma   90.00
#
_symmetry.space_group_name_H-M   'P 1'
#
loop_
_entity.id
_entity.type
_entity.pdbx_description
1 polymer ?
#
loop_
_entity_poly.entity_id
_entity_poly.type
_entity_poly.pdbx_seq_one_letter_code
_entity_poly.pdbx_strand_id
1 'polypeptide(L)'
;MALIKKDWVLLLLRRTPLDRIHIMKALFLIWHRSGRKIQDYFKFEPYLYGPCSFEVYAVLDNLQANGRIIQPPHPMPQWVNYYLTEKGGKEVEEVAKKVSPDTLKLIESVVNEVSGVKFYELLKKVYDEAPDFAVNSIFKEVVK
;
A
#
# COMPACT_ATOMS: atom_id res chain seq x y z
N MET A 1 -20.14 -0.37 5.23
CA MET A 1 -19.61 -1.75 5.21
C MET A 1 -18.16 -1.68 5.66
N ALA A 2 -17.70 -2.60 6.50
CA ALA A 2 -16.29 -2.62 6.89
C ALA A 2 -15.44 -3.06 5.69
N LEU A 3 -14.38 -2.31 5.40
CA LEU A 3 -13.43 -2.65 4.34
C LEU A 3 -12.62 -3.87 4.76
N ILE A 4 -12.47 -4.84 3.86
CA ILE A 4 -11.54 -5.96 4.05
C ILE A 4 -10.20 -5.67 3.37
N LYS A 5 -9.14 -6.41 3.73
CA LYS A 5 -7.76 -6.15 3.28
C LYS A 5 -7.60 -5.94 1.77
N LYS A 6 -8.27 -6.76 0.95
CA LYS A 6 -8.21 -6.62 -0.52
C LYS A 6 -8.78 -5.29 -1.01
N ASP A 7 -9.80 -4.75 -0.33
CA ASP A 7 -10.49 -3.54 -0.74
C ASP A 7 -9.54 -2.34 -0.65
N TRP A 8 -8.71 -2.29 0.39
CA TRP A 8 -7.68 -1.27 0.55
C TRP A 8 -6.67 -1.29 -0.59
N VAL A 9 -6.18 -2.47 -1.00
CA VAL A 9 -5.26 -2.59 -2.14
C VAL A 9 -5.91 -2.14 -3.44
N LEU A 10 -7.16 -2.56 -3.68
CA LEU A 10 -7.90 -2.14 -4.86
C LEU A 10 -8.10 -0.62 -4.88
N LEU A 11 -8.48 -0.02 -3.74
CA LEU A 11 -8.68 1.43 -3.61
C LEU A 11 -7.40 2.23 -3.88
N LEU A 12 -6.22 1.73 -3.48
CA LEU A 12 -4.94 2.34 -3.87
C LEU A 12 -4.75 2.31 -5.39
N LEU A 13 -4.93 1.13 -6.00
CA LEU A 13 -4.70 0.90 -7.42
C LEU A 13 -5.75 1.58 -8.32
N ARG A 14 -6.92 1.92 -7.79
CA ARG A 14 -7.93 2.74 -8.45
C ARG A 14 -7.38 4.11 -8.82
N ARG A 15 -6.51 4.66 -7.99
CA ARG A 15 -5.97 5.99 -8.21
C ARG A 15 -4.81 5.98 -9.21
N THR A 16 -3.88 5.05 -9.06
CA THR A 16 -2.75 4.89 -9.98
C THR A 16 -2.12 3.49 -9.82
N PRO A 17 -1.50 2.94 -10.88
CA PRO A 17 -0.66 1.75 -10.75
C PRO A 17 0.51 1.99 -9.79
N LEU A 18 0.75 1.03 -8.90
CA LEU A 18 1.82 1.11 -7.90
C LEU A 18 2.57 -0.22 -7.83
N ASP A 19 3.87 -0.17 -7.60
CA ASP A 19 4.64 -1.37 -7.29
C ASP A 19 4.38 -1.86 -5.85
N ARG A 20 4.89 -3.05 -5.57
CA ARG A 20 4.75 -3.73 -4.28
C ARG A 20 5.19 -2.87 -3.09
N ILE A 21 6.29 -2.12 -3.24
CA ILE A 21 6.88 -1.33 -2.16
C ILE A 21 5.98 -0.12 -1.90
N HIS A 22 5.56 0.58 -2.95
CA HIS A 22 4.65 1.72 -2.82
C HIS A 22 3.31 1.32 -2.21
N ILE A 23 2.74 0.16 -2.59
CA ILE A 23 1.53 -0.38 -1.97
C ILE A 23 1.76 -0.62 -0.47
N MET A 24 2.86 -1.29 -0.10
CA MET A 24 3.19 -1.55 1.31
C MET A 24 3.26 -0.26 2.14
N LYS A 25 3.97 0.76 1.62
CA LYS A 25 4.16 2.03 2.34
C LYS A 25 2.90 2.88 2.36
N ALA A 26 2.11 2.90 1.28
CA ALA A 26 0.81 3.57 1.27
C ALA A 26 -0.13 2.97 2.32
N LEU A 27 -0.26 1.65 2.36
CA LEU A 27 -1.10 0.96 3.34
C LEU A 27 -0.65 1.27 4.78
N PHE A 28 0.66 1.27 5.03
CA PHE A 28 1.21 1.64 6.32
C PHE A 28 0.87 3.09 6.70
N LEU A 29 1.10 4.06 5.82
CA LEU A 29 0.86 5.47 6.08
C LEU A 29 -0.62 5.76 6.36
N ILE A 30 -1.54 5.11 5.62
CA ILE A 30 -2.99 5.19 5.89
C ILE A 30 -3.29 4.75 7.32
N TRP A 31 -2.77 3.59 7.73
CA TRP A 31 -2.98 3.08 9.08
C TRP A 31 -2.32 3.95 10.14
N HIS A 32 -1.08 4.37 9.93
CA HIS A 32 -0.35 5.22 10.87
C HIS A 32 -1.09 6.56 11.08
N ARG A 33 -1.46 7.25 9.99
CA ARG A 33 -2.16 8.55 10.03
C ARG A 33 -3.60 8.46 10.54
N SER A 34 -4.22 7.28 10.49
CA SER A 34 -5.50 7.02 11.18
C SER A 34 -5.37 6.92 12.71
N GLY A 35 -4.16 7.11 13.26
CA GLY A 35 -3.85 6.87 14.66
C GLY A 35 -3.77 5.39 15.01
N ARG A 36 -3.48 4.52 14.03
CA ARG A 36 -3.40 3.05 14.18
C ARG A 36 -4.72 2.40 14.62
N LYS A 37 -5.88 3.00 14.26
CA LYS A 37 -7.22 2.61 14.75
C LYS A 37 -8.06 1.77 13.78
N ILE A 38 -7.57 1.50 12.57
CA ILE A 38 -8.31 0.68 11.60
C ILE A 38 -8.33 -0.77 12.09
N GLN A 39 -9.51 -1.28 12.42
CA GLN A 39 -9.72 -2.66 12.85
C GLN A 39 -9.55 -3.63 11.68
N ASP A 40 -9.12 -4.86 11.98
CA ASP A 40 -8.91 -5.96 11.02
C ASP A 40 -8.04 -5.59 9.79
N TYR A 41 -7.15 -4.62 9.99
CA TYR A 41 -6.20 -4.15 9.00
C TYR A 41 -4.97 -5.06 8.88
N PHE A 42 -3.99 -4.64 8.07
CA PHE A 42 -2.70 -5.30 7.94
C PHE A 42 -1.88 -5.20 9.22
N LYS A 43 -1.22 -6.30 9.60
CA LYS A 43 -0.25 -6.32 10.71
C LYS A 43 1.11 -5.86 10.21
N PHE A 44 1.55 -4.68 10.64
CA PHE A 44 2.86 -4.14 10.30
C PHE A 44 3.87 -4.38 11.41
N GLU A 45 5.09 -4.72 11.03
CA GLU A 45 6.25 -4.83 11.91
C GLU A 45 7.48 -4.12 11.31
N PRO A 46 8.43 -3.65 12.15
CA PRO A 46 9.69 -3.11 11.69
C PRO A 46 10.53 -4.18 10.97
N TYR A 47 11.00 -3.87 9.77
CA TYR A 47 11.76 -4.80 8.92
C TYR A 47 12.94 -4.10 8.21
N LEU A 48 13.60 -4.81 7.28
CA LEU A 48 14.82 -4.36 6.61
C LEU A 48 14.70 -3.01 5.88
N TYR A 49 13.49 -2.65 5.43
CA TYR A 49 13.18 -1.39 4.75
C TYR A 49 12.06 -0.64 5.46
N GLY A 50 12.01 -0.76 6.78
CA GLY A 50 10.98 -0.18 7.61
C GLY A 50 9.71 -1.03 7.70
N PRO A 51 8.51 -0.43 7.74
CA PRO A 51 7.28 -1.18 7.98
C PRO A 51 7.00 -2.20 6.89
N CYS A 52 6.73 -3.44 7.31
CA CYS A 52 6.42 -4.56 6.43
C CYS A 52 5.23 -5.33 6.97
N SER A 53 4.42 -5.88 6.07
CA SER A 53 3.33 -6.80 6.40
C SER A 53 3.26 -7.89 5.35
N PHE A 54 3.57 -9.13 5.73
CA PHE A 54 3.51 -10.28 4.82
C PHE A 54 2.09 -10.57 4.30
N GLU A 55 1.07 -10.09 5.01
CA GLU A 55 -0.32 -10.19 4.58
C GLU A 55 -0.58 -9.40 3.29
N VAL A 56 0.15 -8.30 3.04
CA VAL A 56 0.06 -7.54 1.79
C VAL A 56 0.48 -8.40 0.60
N TYR A 57 1.52 -9.22 0.75
CA TYR A 57 1.96 -10.13 -0.32
C TYR A 57 0.90 -11.18 -0.61
N ALA A 58 0.36 -11.82 0.43
CA ALA A 58 -0.71 -12.80 0.28
C ALA A 58 -1.96 -12.21 -0.41
N VAL A 59 -2.30 -10.96 -0.10
CA VAL A 59 -3.41 -10.25 -0.75
C VAL A 59 -3.12 -9.94 -2.22
N LEU A 60 -1.91 -9.47 -2.55
CA LEU A 60 -1.52 -9.21 -3.94
C LEU A 60 -1.54 -10.49 -4.78
N ASP A 61 -0.98 -11.58 -4.25
CA ASP A 61 -0.97 -12.89 -4.91
C ASP A 61 -2.40 -13.39 -5.15
N ASN A 62 -3.29 -13.26 -4.15
CA ASN A 62 -4.69 -13.64 -4.29
C ASN A 62 -5.41 -12.77 -5.33
N LEU A 63 -5.23 -11.44 -5.30
CA LEU A 63 -5.84 -10.54 -6.26
C LEU A 63 -5.40 -10.86 -7.69
N GLN A 64 -4.11 -11.18 -7.88
CA GLN A 64 -3.57 -11.54 -9.18
C GLN A 64 -4.10 -12.90 -9.65
N ALA A 65 -4.05 -13.93 -8.80
CA ALA A 65 -4.57 -15.26 -9.10
C ALA A 65 -6.06 -15.25 -9.47
N ASN A 66 -6.83 -14.32 -8.92
CA ASN A 66 -8.25 -14.17 -9.22
C ASN A 66 -8.57 -13.18 -10.36
N GLY A 67 -7.55 -12.67 -11.06
CA GLY A 67 -7.69 -11.79 -12.21
C GLY A 67 -8.24 -10.41 -11.89
N ARG A 68 -8.02 -9.89 -10.68
CA ARG A 68 -8.42 -8.53 -10.27
C ARG A 68 -7.33 -7.51 -10.51
N ILE A 69 -6.08 -7.94 -10.41
CA ILE A 69 -4.91 -7.15 -10.77
C ILE A 69 -4.03 -7.95 -11.72
N ILE A 70 -3.19 -7.25 -12.46
CA ILE A 70 -2.13 -7.84 -13.28
C ILE A 70 -0.81 -7.13 -13.00
N GLN A 71 0.27 -7.89 -13.12
CA GLN A 71 1.63 -7.37 -13.13
C GLN A 71 2.29 -7.82 -14.44
N PRO A 72 2.74 -6.88 -15.30
CA PRO A 72 3.47 -7.24 -16.51
C PRO A 72 4.72 -8.09 -16.19
N PRO A 73 5.09 -9.06 -17.05
CA PRO A 73 6.31 -9.84 -16.87
C PRO A 73 7.54 -8.94 -16.84
N HIS A 74 8.44 -9.16 -15.88
CA HIS A 74 9.68 -8.39 -15.76
C HIS A 74 10.77 -9.20 -15.03
N PRO A 75 12.05 -9.02 -15.36
CA PRO A 75 13.16 -9.70 -14.69
C PRO A 75 13.24 -9.41 -13.17
N MET A 76 12.74 -8.25 -12.75
CA MET A 76 12.64 -7.86 -11.33
C MET A 76 11.18 -7.54 -10.98
N PRO A 77 10.35 -8.54 -10.62
CA PRO A 77 8.91 -8.36 -10.40
C PRO A 77 8.59 -7.40 -9.25
N GLN A 78 9.45 -7.32 -8.23
CA GLN A 78 9.19 -6.44 -7.08
C GLN A 78 9.11 -4.95 -7.43
N TRP A 79 9.64 -4.52 -8.58
CA TRP A 79 9.72 -3.12 -9.00
C TRP A 79 8.76 -2.80 -10.15
N VAL A 80 7.81 -3.70 -10.41
CA VAL A 80 6.80 -3.53 -11.45
C VAL A 80 5.48 -3.15 -10.81
N ASN A 81 4.84 -2.17 -11.42
CA ASN A 81 3.52 -1.74 -11.01
C ASN A 81 2.48 -2.85 -11.20
N TYR A 82 1.58 -2.94 -10.23
CA TYR A 82 0.32 -3.66 -10.37
C TYR A 82 -0.71 -2.74 -11.01
N TYR A 83 -1.52 -3.29 -11.90
CA TYR A 83 -2.60 -2.59 -12.60
C TYR A 83 -3.93 -3.28 -12.30
N LEU A 84 -5.00 -2.51 -12.18
CA LEU A 84 -6.36 -3.09 -12.15
C LEU A 84 -6.69 -3.71 -13.50
N THR A 85 -7.32 -4.88 -13.48
CA THR A 85 -8.02 -5.41 -14.65
C THR A 85 -9.40 -4.77 -14.78
N GLU A 86 -10.12 -5.03 -15.87
CA GLU A 86 -11.53 -4.62 -15.98
C GLU A 86 -12.38 -5.15 -14.82
N LYS A 87 -12.14 -6.41 -14.41
CA LYS A 87 -12.82 -7.03 -13.27
C LYS A 87 -12.48 -6.32 -11.95
N GLY A 88 -11.20 -6.02 -11.71
CA GLY A 88 -10.77 -5.26 -10.54
C GLY A 88 -11.31 -3.83 -10.51
N GLY A 89 -11.37 -3.17 -11.68
CA GLY A 89 -11.95 -1.85 -11.86
C GLY A 89 -13.43 -1.81 -11.47
N LYS A 90 -14.24 -2.74 -11.99
CA LYS A 90 -15.66 -2.84 -11.61
C LYS A 90 -15.83 -3.09 -10.11
N GLU A 91 -15.02 -3.99 -9.55
CA GLU A 91 -15.08 -4.31 -8.12
C GLU A 91 -14.74 -3.10 -7.24
N VAL A 92 -13.68 -2.35 -7.58
CA VAL A 92 -13.27 -1.20 -6.77
C VAL A 92 -14.25 -0.03 -6.85
N GLU A 93 -14.92 0.19 -7.98
CA GLU A 93 -15.95 1.22 -8.07
C GLU A 93 -17.15 0.91 -7.14
N GLU A 94 -17.53 -0.36 -7.03
CA GLU A 94 -18.58 -0.79 -6.10
C GLU A 94 -18.15 -0.68 -4.63
N VAL A 95 -16.87 -0.90 -4.34
CA VAL A 95 -16.29 -0.64 -3.02
C VAL A 95 -16.29 0.85 -2.73
N ALA A 96 -15.79 1.68 -3.63
CA ALA A 96 -15.64 3.12 -3.44
C ALA A 96 -16.97 3.82 -3.13
N LYS A 97 -18.08 3.40 -3.75
CA LYS A 97 -19.44 3.90 -3.45
C LYS A 97 -19.87 3.70 -1.98
N LYS A 98 -19.26 2.75 -1.28
CA LYS A 98 -19.65 2.32 0.08
C LYS A 98 -18.69 2.81 1.16
N VAL A 99 -17.60 3.46 0.77
CA VAL A 99 -16.57 3.97 1.66
C VAL A 99 -16.89 5.42 2.04
N SER A 100 -16.56 5.81 3.27
CA SER A 100 -16.75 7.19 3.71
C SER A 100 -15.90 8.15 2.87
N PRO A 101 -16.40 9.37 2.56
CA PRO A 101 -15.61 10.36 1.83
C PRO A 101 -14.26 10.69 2.50
N ASP A 102 -14.20 10.69 3.84
CA ASP A 102 -12.97 10.99 4.58
C ASP A 102 -11.93 9.89 4.44
N THR A 103 -12.36 8.62 4.45
CA THR A 103 -11.47 7.49 4.18
C THR A 103 -10.94 7.54 2.74
N LEU A 104 -11.79 7.84 1.75
CA LEU A 104 -11.35 7.99 0.36
C LEU A 104 -10.34 9.13 0.22
N LYS A 105 -10.61 10.29 0.82
CA LYS A 105 -9.67 11.43 0.81
C LYS A 105 -8.32 11.07 1.42
N LEU A 106 -8.31 10.35 2.54
CA LEU A 106 -7.06 9.89 3.16
C LEU A 106 -6.27 8.96 2.22
N ILE A 107 -6.96 8.00 1.61
CA ILE A 107 -6.35 7.08 0.63
C ILE A 107 -5.76 7.87 -0.54
N GLU A 108 -6.53 8.78 -1.13
CA GLU A 108 -6.09 9.60 -2.27
C GLU A 108 -4.90 10.49 -1.92
N SER A 109 -4.93 11.15 -0.75
CA SER A 109 -3.80 11.95 -0.27
C SER A 109 -2.53 11.11 -0.17
N VAL A 110 -2.61 9.95 0.48
CA VAL A 110 -1.45 9.07 0.65
C VAL A 110 -0.94 8.56 -0.70
N VAL A 111 -1.83 8.12 -1.60
CA VAL A 111 -1.42 7.65 -2.93
C VAL A 111 -0.72 8.74 -3.72
N ASN A 112 -1.29 9.95 -3.76
CA ASN A 112 -0.68 11.07 -4.48
C ASN A 112 0.70 11.45 -3.91
N GLU A 113 0.88 11.32 -2.59
CA GLU A 113 2.16 11.59 -1.94
C GLU A 113 3.23 10.54 -2.23
N VAL A 114 2.86 9.25 -2.35
CA VAL A 114 3.85 8.19 -2.59
C VAL A 114 4.05 7.89 -4.07
N SER A 115 3.08 8.18 -4.93
CA SER A 115 3.15 7.83 -6.34
C SER A 115 4.28 8.58 -7.04
N GLY A 116 5.18 7.85 -7.70
CA GLY A 116 6.30 8.43 -8.43
C GLY A 116 7.48 8.90 -7.55
N VAL A 117 7.40 8.70 -6.23
CA VAL A 117 8.52 8.96 -5.32
C VAL A 117 9.57 7.88 -5.49
N LYS A 118 10.85 8.26 -5.46
CA LYS A 118 11.93 7.26 -5.56
C LYS A 118 12.01 6.45 -4.26
N PHE A 119 12.46 5.20 -4.37
CA PHE A 119 12.57 4.27 -3.24
C PHE A 119 13.20 4.90 -1.97
N TYR A 120 14.34 5.58 -2.12
CA TYR A 120 15.03 6.22 -0.99
C TYR A 120 14.23 7.35 -0.35
N GLU A 121 13.61 8.21 -1.17
CA GLU A 121 12.77 9.32 -0.70
C GLU A 121 11.51 8.80 0.01
N LEU A 122 10.93 7.72 -0.51
CA LEU A 122 9.79 7.04 0.11
C LEU A 122 10.16 6.47 1.49
N LEU A 123 11.31 5.81 1.61
CA LEU A 123 11.78 5.30 2.89
C LEU A 123 12.02 6.43 3.88
N LYS A 124 12.68 7.51 3.45
CA LYS A 124 12.92 8.68 4.29
C LYS A 124 11.63 9.24 4.87
N LYS A 125 10.64 9.48 4.01
CA LYS A 125 9.33 9.97 4.44
C LYS A 125 8.68 9.06 5.49
N VAL A 126 8.72 7.74 5.26
CA VAL A 126 8.15 6.77 6.20
C VAL A 126 8.88 6.77 7.54
N TYR A 127 10.21 6.95 7.55
CA TYR A 127 11.00 6.94 8.77
C TYR A 127 10.84 8.24 9.56
N ASP A 128 10.68 9.37 8.86
CA ASP A 128 10.37 10.66 9.49
C ASP A 128 9.02 10.63 10.21
N GLU A 129 8.01 9.95 9.65
CA GLU A 129 6.68 9.79 10.27
C GLU A 129 6.62 8.68 11.33
N ALA A 130 7.39 7.60 11.15
CA ALA A 130 7.35 6.41 12.01
C ALA A 130 8.75 5.86 12.31
N PRO A 131 9.54 6.56 13.13
CA PRO A 131 10.92 6.15 13.44
C PRO A 131 10.97 4.80 14.17
N ASP A 132 9.92 4.43 14.91
CA ASP A 132 9.76 3.13 15.56
C ASP A 132 9.78 1.96 14.56
N PHE A 133 9.43 2.20 13.30
CA PHE A 133 9.49 1.18 12.25
C PHE A 133 10.82 1.10 11.53
N ALA A 134 11.75 2.04 11.77
CA ALA A 134 13.08 2.03 11.16
C ALA A 134 14.14 1.23 11.95
N VAL A 135 13.80 0.71 13.13
CA VAL A 135 14.76 0.07 14.06
C VAL A 135 15.52 -1.12 13.47
N ASN A 136 14.90 -1.86 12.55
CA ASN A 136 15.51 -3.01 11.87
C ASN A 136 16.01 -2.68 10.46
N SER A 137 15.97 -1.39 10.08
CA SER A 137 16.33 -0.95 8.74
C SER A 137 17.82 -1.17 8.47
N ILE A 138 18.13 -1.74 7.31
CA ILE A 138 19.52 -1.82 6.83
C ILE A 138 20.00 -0.48 6.26
N PHE A 139 19.07 0.43 5.95
CA PHE A 139 19.36 1.80 5.53
C PHE A 139 19.44 2.73 6.75
N LYS A 140 20.59 2.72 7.43
CA LYS A 140 20.83 3.54 8.64
C LYS A 140 20.99 5.03 8.34
N GLU A 141 21.51 5.39 7.16
CA GLU A 141 21.73 6.79 6.75
C GLU A 141 20.44 7.61 6.57
N VAL A 142 19.30 6.92 6.48
CA VAL A 142 17.97 7.54 6.36
C VAL A 142 17.44 7.99 7.72
N VAL A 143 17.90 7.37 8.80
CA VAL A 143 17.53 7.71 10.18
C VAL A 143 18.53 8.75 10.69
N LYS A 144 18.11 10.00 10.83
CA LYS A 144 18.91 11.06 11.46
C LYS A 144 18.66 11.16 12.96
#